data_AF-A0A8C2Q1K3-F1
#
_entry.id   AF-A0A8C2Q1K3-F1
#
_cell.length_a   1.000
_cell.length_b   1.000
_cell.length_c   1.000
_cell.angle_alpha   90.00
_cell.angle_beta   90.00
_cell.angle_gamma   90.00
#
_symmetry.space_group_name_H-M   'P 1'
#
loop_
_entity.id
_entity.type
_entity.pdbx_description
1 polymer ?
#
loop_
_entity_poly.entity_id
_entity_poly.type
_entity_poly.pdbx_seq_one_letter_code
_entity_poly.pdbx_strand_id
1 'polypeptide(L)'
;MARELKSWSFWRAVLAEFVGMTVFVFIGIASAIGNKHNRYPDQEVKVALAFGLAIATLAQSLGHISGAHLNPAITLGLLVSCQISFFRAFMYIVAQMLGAVLASGIMF
;
A
#
# COMPACT_ATOMS: atom_id res chain seq x y z
N MET A 1 1.68 -25.41 -0.27
CA MET A 1 0.62 -24.69 0.47
C MET A 1 1.01 -24.42 1.93
N ALA A 2 1.00 -25.40 2.84
CA ALA A 2 1.40 -25.21 4.25
C ALA A 2 2.84 -24.70 4.45
N ARG A 3 3.72 -24.93 3.48
CA ARG A 3 5.12 -24.49 3.50
C ARG A 3 5.30 -22.99 3.27
N GLU A 4 4.37 -22.34 2.57
CA GLU A 4 4.44 -20.88 2.32
C GLU A 4 4.06 -20.10 3.58
N LEU A 5 2.95 -20.46 4.22
CA LEU A 5 2.47 -19.83 5.46
C LEU A 5 3.42 -20.02 6.65
N LYS A 6 4.25 -21.07 6.63
CA LYS A 6 5.28 -21.30 7.65
C LYS A 6 6.57 -20.52 7.38
N SER A 7 6.70 -19.89 6.22
CA SER A 7 7.92 -19.15 5.88
C SER A 7 7.97 -17.81 6.59
N TRP A 8 9.14 -17.49 7.14
CA TRP A 8 9.42 -16.16 7.69
C TRP A 8 9.34 -15.06 6.62
N SER A 9 9.76 -15.36 5.39
CA SER A 9 9.69 -14.40 4.28
C SER A 9 8.25 -14.01 3.93
N PHE A 10 7.30 -14.92 4.10
CA PHE A 10 5.88 -14.67 3.86
C PHE A 10 5.35 -13.61 4.83
N TRP A 11 5.55 -13.81 6.13
CA TRP A 11 5.07 -12.87 7.15
C TRP A 11 5.78 -11.52 7.09
N ARG A 12 7.07 -11.50 6.73
CA ARG A 12 7.78 -10.24 6.43
C ARG A 12 7.12 -9.49 5.27
N ALA A 13 6.71 -10.20 4.23
CA ALA A 13 6.04 -9.59 3.08
C ALA A 13 4.64 -9.06 3.44
N VAL A 14 3.85 -9.81 4.22
CA VAL A 14 2.54 -9.36 4.72
C VAL A 14 2.69 -8.12 5.60
N LEU A 15 3.69 -8.10 6.50
CA LEU A 15 3.98 -6.94 7.34
C LEU A 15 4.45 -5.73 6.51
N ALA A 16 5.26 -5.96 5.47
CA ALA A 16 5.69 -4.91 4.57
C ALA A 16 4.51 -4.29 3.80
N GLU A 17 3.53 -5.08 3.36
CA GLU A 17 2.30 -4.57 2.74
C GLU A 17 1.47 -3.74 3.74
N PHE A 18 1.34 -4.19 4.99
CA PHE A 18 0.62 -3.46 6.04
C PHE A 18 1.28 -2.11 6.35
N VAL A 19 2.58 -2.10 6.64
CA VAL A 19 3.33 -0.88 6.97
C VAL A 19 3.39 0.05 5.77
N GLY A 20 3.68 -0.49 4.58
CA GLY A 20 3.71 0.29 3.34
C GLY A 20 2.37 0.95 3.04
N MET A 21 1.26 0.22 3.20
CA MET A 21 -0.07 0.78 2.97
C MET A 21 -0.45 1.84 4.01
N THR A 22 -0.02 1.65 5.26
CA THR A 22 -0.19 2.65 6.32
C THR A 22 0.51 3.96 5.94
N VAL A 23 1.78 3.90 5.55
CA VAL A 23 2.56 5.08 5.13
C VAL A 23 1.98 5.71 3.87
N PHE A 24 1.61 4.90 2.87
CA PHE A 24 1.05 5.37 1.61
C PHE A 24 -0.23 6.20 1.82
N VAL A 25 -1.19 5.64 2.56
CA VAL A 25 -2.47 6.29 2.82
C VAL A 25 -2.29 7.52 3.72
N PHE A 26 -1.42 7.45 4.72
CA PHE A 26 -1.11 8.60 5.59
C PHE A 26 -0.58 9.79 4.78
N ILE A 27 0.44 9.57 3.93
CA ILE A 27 1.01 10.63 3.09
C ILE A 27 -0.02 11.15 2.09
N GLY A 28 -0.75 10.26 1.44
CA GLY A 28 -1.76 10.61 0.45
C GLY A 28 -2.85 11.50 1.03
N ILE A 29 -3.49 11.07 2.12
CA ILE A 29 -4.56 11.84 2.78
C ILE A 29 -4.01 13.16 3.33
N ALA A 30 -2.86 13.15 4.03
CA ALA A 30 -2.25 14.37 4.56
C ALA A 30 -2.00 15.42 3.47
N SER A 31 -1.56 14.99 2.28
CA SER A 31 -1.35 15.88 1.13
C SER A 31 -2.66 16.49 0.61
N ALA A 32 -3.76 15.71 0.65
CA ALA A 32 -5.06 16.11 0.14
C ALA A 32 -5.78 17.10 1.06
N ILE A 33 -5.68 16.91 2.38
CA ILE A 33 -6.40 17.74 3.36
C ILE A 33 -5.54 18.86 3.99
N GLY A 34 -4.22 18.81 3.82
CA GLY A 34 -3.26 19.66 4.54
C GLY A 34 -3.30 21.14 4.17
N ASN A 35 -3.94 21.55 3.08
CA ASN A 35 -4.09 22.97 2.71
C ASN A 35 -5.56 23.34 2.48
N LYS A 36 -6.16 24.01 3.46
CA LYS A 36 -7.58 24.44 3.43
C LYS A 36 -7.81 25.71 2.59
N HIS A 37 -6.76 26.39 2.14
CA HIS A 37 -6.84 27.68 1.45
C HIS A 37 -6.44 27.63 -0.02
N ASN A 38 -6.20 26.45 -0.59
CA ASN A 38 -5.96 26.33 -2.02
C ASN A 38 -7.27 26.33 -2.81
N ARG A 39 -7.39 27.32 -3.68
CA ARG A 39 -8.34 27.39 -4.80
C ARG A 39 -7.41 27.34 -6.03
N TYR A 40 -7.70 26.55 -7.08
CA TYR A 40 -6.92 26.37 -8.35
C TYR A 40 -6.11 25.03 -8.48
N PRO A 41 -5.57 24.65 -9.68
CA PRO A 41 -5.13 23.28 -9.98
C PRO A 41 -3.77 22.88 -9.39
N ASP A 42 -3.14 23.76 -8.62
CA ASP A 42 -1.90 23.49 -7.88
C ASP A 42 -2.12 22.42 -6.80
N GLN A 43 -3.32 22.33 -6.23
CA GLN A 43 -3.69 21.25 -5.33
C GLN A 43 -3.70 19.88 -6.02
N GLU A 44 -4.24 19.78 -7.24
CA GLU A 44 -4.32 18.51 -7.98
C GLU A 44 -2.94 17.98 -8.31
N VAL A 45 -2.03 18.84 -8.80
CA VAL A 45 -0.65 18.45 -9.12
C VAL A 45 0.11 18.03 -7.85
N LYS A 46 -0.05 18.76 -6.74
CA LYS A 46 0.56 18.42 -5.46
C LYS A 46 0.08 17.04 -4.96
N VAL A 47 -1.22 16.78 -4.98
CA VAL A 47 -1.79 15.50 -4.53
C VAL A 47 -1.35 14.37 -5.46
N ALA A 48 -1.43 14.56 -6.78
CA ALA A 48 -0.97 13.58 -7.75
C ALA A 48 0.52 13.22 -7.55
N LEU A 49 1.38 14.23 -7.35
CA LEU A 49 2.79 14.00 -7.04
C LEU A 49 2.99 13.32 -5.69
N ALA A 50 2.25 13.69 -4.65
CA ALA A 50 2.37 13.06 -3.34
C ALA A 50 2.04 11.56 -3.39
N PHE A 51 0.93 11.17 -4.03
CA PHE A 51 0.56 9.77 -4.21
C PHE A 51 1.57 9.03 -5.11
N GLY A 52 1.95 9.62 -6.24
CA GLY A 52 2.87 9.00 -7.19
C GLY A 52 4.27 8.78 -6.61
N LEU A 53 4.84 9.80 -5.95
CA LEU A 53 6.13 9.71 -5.29
C LEU A 53 6.09 8.76 -4.09
N ALA A 54 5.00 8.74 -3.32
CA ALA A 54 4.85 7.79 -2.23
C ALA A 54 4.91 6.35 -2.72
N ILE A 55 4.16 5.99 -3.78
CA ILE A 55 4.27 4.65 -4.38
C ILE A 55 5.67 4.40 -4.91
N ALA A 56 6.30 5.34 -5.63
CA ALA A 56 7.65 5.15 -6.17
C ALA A 56 8.68 4.87 -5.06
N THR A 57 8.64 5.65 -3.97
CA THR A 57 9.52 5.47 -2.81
C THR A 57 9.25 4.16 -2.09
N LEU A 58 7.99 3.79 -1.88
CA LEU A 58 7.64 2.55 -1.19
C LEU A 58 7.92 1.31 -2.04
N ALA A 59 7.73 1.38 -3.36
CA ALA A 59 8.14 0.33 -4.28
C ALA A 59 9.66 0.13 -4.25
N GLN A 60 10.44 1.22 -4.24
CA GLN A 60 11.89 1.13 -4.10
C GLN A 60 12.32 0.55 -2.74
N SER A 61 11.60 0.90 -1.67
CA SER A 61 11.97 0.54 -0.29
C SER A 61 11.51 -0.86 0.11
N LEU A 62 10.34 -1.32 -0.36
CA LEU A 62 9.67 -2.54 0.09
C LEU A 62 9.47 -3.57 -1.04
N GLY A 63 9.72 -3.19 -2.30
CA GLY A 63 9.49 -4.07 -3.46
C GLY A 63 10.28 -5.37 -3.39
N HIS A 64 11.53 -5.32 -2.91
CA HIS A 64 12.37 -6.52 -2.72
C HIS A 64 11.90 -7.44 -1.59
N ILE A 65 10.97 -7.00 -0.73
CA ILE A 65 10.42 -7.77 0.39
C ILE A 65 9.07 -8.38 0.01
N SER A 66 8.12 -7.59 -0.50
CA SER A 66 6.75 -8.05 -0.76
C SER A 66 6.32 -8.01 -2.23
N GLY A 67 7.05 -7.32 -3.08
CA GLY A 67 6.58 -6.88 -4.40
C GLY A 67 5.90 -5.51 -4.37
N ALA A 68 5.70 -4.93 -3.17
CA ALA A 68 5.07 -3.62 -2.92
C ALA A 68 3.77 -3.42 -3.73
N HIS A 69 2.81 -4.32 -3.55
CA HIS A 69 1.52 -4.21 -4.25
C HIS A 69 0.75 -2.98 -3.77
N LEU A 70 0.67 -2.80 -2.43
CA LEU A 70 0.09 -1.64 -1.74
C LEU A 70 -1.29 -1.24 -2.29
N ASN A 71 -2.02 -2.22 -2.81
CA ASN A 71 -3.27 -2.02 -3.53
C ASN A 71 -3.96 -3.38 -3.75
N PRO A 72 -5.22 -3.55 -3.27
CA PRO A 72 -5.98 -4.76 -3.52
C PRO A 72 -6.20 -5.07 -5.00
N ALA A 73 -6.39 -4.06 -5.85
CA ALA A 73 -6.60 -4.24 -7.29
C ALA A 73 -5.34 -4.78 -7.99
N ILE A 74 -4.15 -4.28 -7.62
CA ILE A 74 -2.87 -4.80 -8.13
C ILE A 74 -2.68 -6.25 -7.67
N THR A 75 -2.96 -6.52 -6.40
CA THR A 75 -2.88 -7.88 -5.84
C THR A 75 -3.80 -8.86 -6.55
N LEU A 76 -5.06 -8.46 -6.81
CA LEU A 76 -6.00 -9.27 -7.58
C LEU A 76 -5.55 -9.46 -9.04
N GLY A 77 -5.00 -8.41 -9.68
CA GLY A 77 -4.46 -8.51 -11.03
C GLY A 77 -3.33 -9.54 -11.14
N LEU A 78 -2.43 -9.57 -10.16
CA LEU A 78 -1.35 -10.57 -10.09
C LEU A 78 -1.86 -11.97 -9.77
N LEU A 79 -2.94 -12.09 -8.98
CA LEU A 79 -3.59 -13.37 -8.72
C LEU A 79 -4.21 -13.96 -9.99
N VAL A 80 -4.97 -13.15 -10.74
CA VAL A 80 -5.59 -13.57 -12.01
C VAL A 80 -4.54 -13.88 -13.07
N SER A 81 -3.41 -13.18 -13.03
CA SER A 81 -2.24 -13.45 -13.88
C SER A 81 -1.40 -14.66 -13.43
N CYS A 82 -1.88 -15.42 -12.44
CA CYS A 82 -1.22 -16.60 -11.88
C CYS A 82 0.21 -16.34 -11.34
N GLN A 83 0.53 -15.11 -10.96
CA GLN A 83 1.86 -14.73 -10.46
C GLN A 83 2.00 -14.88 -8.94
N ILE A 84 0.90 -14.95 -8.21
CA ILE A 84 0.87 -15.14 -6.76
C ILE A 84 -0.14 -16.22 -6.36
N SER A 85 0.05 -16.81 -5.17
CA SER A 85 -0.90 -17.77 -4.61
C SER A 85 -2.15 -17.06 -4.07
N PHE A 86 -3.29 -17.76 -4.07
CA PHE A 86 -4.55 -17.25 -3.50
C PHE A 86 -4.40 -16.81 -2.04
N PHE A 87 -3.68 -17.58 -1.22
CA PHE A 87 -3.47 -17.24 0.19
C PHE A 87 -2.60 -16.00 0.37
N ARG A 88 -1.57 -15.82 -0.47
CA ARG A 88 -0.77 -14.59 -0.47
C ARG A 88 -1.63 -13.40 -0.85
N ALA A 89 -2.44 -13.52 -1.91
CA ALA A 89 -3.35 -12.47 -2.34
C ALA A 89 -4.32 -12.07 -1.21
N PHE A 90 -4.96 -13.06 -0.57
CA PHE A 90 -5.87 -12.82 0.54
C PHE A 90 -5.19 -12.11 1.71
N MET A 91 -4.03 -12.60 2.17
CA MET A 91 -3.32 -11.99 3.30
C MET A 91 -2.79 -10.58 2.97
N TYR A 92 -2.35 -10.35 1.74
CA TYR A 92 -1.94 -9.01 1.28
C TYR A 92 -3.12 -8.04 1.30
N ILE A 93 -4.28 -8.44 0.78
CA ILE A 93 -5.48 -7.58 0.76
C ILE A 93 -5.90 -7.23 2.18
N VAL A 94 -5.93 -8.21 3.10
CA VAL A 94 -6.23 -7.95 4.52
C VAL A 94 -5.21 -6.97 5.13
N ALA A 95 -3.91 -7.19 4.91
CA ALA A 95 -2.87 -6.30 5.38
C ALA A 95 -3.01 -4.87 4.82
N GLN A 96 -3.31 -4.73 3.53
CA GLN A 96 -3.54 -3.45 2.88
C GLN A 96 -4.77 -2.74 3.47
N MET A 97 -5.90 -3.43 3.63
CA MET A 97 -7.10 -2.84 4.22
C MET A 97 -6.86 -2.39 5.67
N LEU A 98 -6.21 -3.21 6.49
CA LEU A 98 -5.87 -2.86 7.86
C LEU A 98 -4.90 -1.68 7.93
N GLY A 99 -3.90 -1.62 7.04
CA GLY A 99 -2.96 -0.50 6.96
C GLY A 99 -3.64 0.81 6.58
N ALA A 100 -4.57 0.77 5.61
CA ALA A 100 -5.36 1.92 5.22
C ALA A 100 -6.27 2.43 6.36
N VAL A 101 -6.91 1.51 7.09
CA VAL A 101 -7.73 1.84 8.27
C VAL A 101 -6.86 2.46 9.37
N LEU A 102 -5.70 1.88 9.67
CA LEU A 102 -4.78 2.42 10.67
C LEU A 102 -4.30 3.84 10.28
N ALA A 103 -3.88 4.04 9.03
CA ALA A 103 -3.46 5.35 8.55
C ALA A 103 -4.58 6.41 8.70
N SER A 104 -5.80 6.04 8.33
CA SER A 104 -6.97 6.91 8.48
C SER A 104 -7.26 7.22 9.94
N GLY A 105 -7.12 6.24 10.84
CA GLY A 105 -7.29 6.41 12.28
C GLY A 105 -6.21 7.28 12.93
N ILE A 106 -4.97 7.27 12.41
CA ILE A 106 -3.89 8.16 12.86
C ILE A 106 -4.14 9.60 12.37
N MET A 107 -4.77 9.77 11.20
CA MET A 107 -5.06 11.07 10.60
C MET A 107 -6.26 11.81 11.22
N PHE A 108 -7.15 11.08 11.87
CA PHE A 108 -8.37 11.62 12.48
C PHE A 108 -8.09 12.36 13.78
#